data_AF-A0A938EIW4-F1
#
_entry.id   AF-A0A938EIW4-F1
#
_cell.length_a   1.000
_cell.length_b   1.000
_cell.length_c   1.000
_cell.angle_alpha   90.00
_cell.angle_beta   90.00
_cell.angle_gamma   90.00
#
_symmetry.space_group_name_H-M   'P 1'
#
loop_
_entity.id
_entity.type
_entity.pdbx_description
1 polymer ?
#
loop_
_entity_poly.entity_id
_entity_poly.type
_entity_poly.pdbx_seq_one_letter_code
_entity_poly.pdbx_strand_id
1 'polypeptide(L)'
;MSNIPTPLRDLVERSKFLGANQEFVVYGGGNTSAKGEILDHFNRSKKVLWVKGSGADMMNAQAVDYPALYMDELLQILNFDKLSDEEMTDLVSRALVDPASRRPSIETLLHAFLPFRHIDHVHADAICALTNHKNGEKAVKEALGENFAYVDWIRPGFELSKQASFLKDAEGIILAHHGLIVWSDDSDECRQKNLDVINKVEKYLSSLSKRPESIFQHTDYSDEEYKNLLLQIRGRLNKKGKKILSLDTRLKEISSRKDVEEILSAGVSSADHMLRIKPWSAVLTQPKDKDKSIKSIDDYSKKYESYFEANKNLLTPGYSIHDSDPRVVLVPDLGAITTGHSLPECKMYADIP
;
A
#
# COMPACT_ATOMS: atom_id res chain seq x y z
N MET A 1 -23.54 24.68 7.30
CA MET A 1 -22.29 24.00 6.90
C MET A 1 -21.17 24.78 7.52
N SER A 2 -20.46 24.20 8.50
CA SER A 2 -19.27 24.81 9.10
C SER A 2 -18.30 25.23 8.00
N ASN A 3 -17.70 26.41 8.14
CA ASN A 3 -16.76 26.93 7.16
C ASN A 3 -15.49 26.06 7.25
N ILE A 4 -15.33 25.09 6.35
CA ILE A 4 -14.17 24.20 6.31
C ILE A 4 -12.92 25.06 6.08
N PRO A 5 -11.88 24.98 6.92
CA PRO A 5 -10.65 25.75 6.71
C PRO A 5 -10.03 25.45 5.35
N THR A 6 -9.53 26.47 4.65
CA THR A 6 -8.87 26.34 3.34
C THR A 6 -7.83 25.21 3.30
N PRO A 7 -6.85 25.09 4.24
CA PRO A 7 -5.90 23.98 4.18
C PRO A 7 -6.54 22.58 4.24
N LEU A 8 -7.67 22.42 4.94
CA LEU A 8 -8.39 21.14 5.00
C LEU A 8 -9.18 20.88 3.70
N ARG A 9 -9.79 21.90 3.10
CA ARG A 9 -10.44 21.76 1.80
C ARG A 9 -9.43 21.34 0.73
N ASP A 10 -8.30 22.05 0.66
CA ASP A 10 -7.27 21.81 -0.34
C ASP A 10 -6.63 20.41 -0.15
N LEU A 11 -6.49 19.97 1.12
CA LEU A 11 -6.10 18.59 1.46
C LEU A 11 -7.07 17.55 0.92
N VAL A 12 -8.38 17.76 1.09
CA VAL A 12 -9.40 16.81 0.58
C VAL A 12 -9.33 16.74 -0.95
N GLU A 13 -9.23 17.87 -1.64
CA GLU A 13 -9.12 17.92 -3.10
C GLU A 13 -7.84 17.22 -3.60
N ARG A 14 -6.70 17.51 -2.98
CA ARG A 14 -5.43 16.84 -3.32
C ARG A 14 -5.47 15.34 -3.07
N SER A 15 -6.12 14.91 -1.99
CA SER A 15 -6.24 13.50 -1.64
C SER A 15 -7.12 12.74 -2.64
N LYS A 16 -8.23 13.33 -3.08
CA LYS A 16 -9.06 12.76 -4.15
C LYS A 16 -8.28 12.60 -5.44
N PHE A 17 -7.50 13.61 -5.80
CA PHE A 17 -6.66 13.55 -6.99
C PHE A 17 -5.67 12.39 -6.92
N LEU A 18 -4.91 12.28 -5.82
CA LEU A 18 -3.92 11.20 -5.65
C LEU A 18 -4.60 9.83 -5.57
N GLY A 19 -5.71 9.71 -4.83
CA GLY A 19 -6.45 8.46 -4.67
C GLY A 19 -7.20 8.00 -5.92
N ALA A 20 -7.45 8.90 -6.88
CA ALA A 20 -8.03 8.54 -8.17
C ALA A 20 -7.08 7.71 -9.05
N ASN A 21 -5.76 7.80 -8.83
CA ASN A 21 -4.79 6.95 -9.51
C ASN A 21 -4.35 5.78 -8.62
N GLN A 22 -4.71 4.56 -9.01
CA GLN A 22 -4.33 3.35 -8.26
C GLN A 22 -2.83 3.04 -8.32
N GLU A 23 -2.11 3.52 -9.33
CA GLU A 23 -0.64 3.37 -9.42
C GLU A 23 0.08 4.18 -8.31
N PHE A 24 -0.61 5.15 -7.71
CA PHE A 24 -0.06 6.02 -6.67
C PHE A 24 -0.44 5.49 -5.29
N VAL A 25 -1.71 5.07 -5.15
CA VAL A 25 -2.28 4.64 -3.89
C VAL A 25 -3.10 3.37 -4.10
N VAL A 26 -2.55 2.25 -3.64
CA VAL A 26 -3.23 0.96 -3.69
C VAL A 26 -4.31 0.88 -2.60
N TYR A 27 -5.58 0.93 -3.00
CA TYR A 27 -6.79 0.65 -2.18
C TYR A 27 -6.69 0.89 -0.67
N GLY A 28 -6.68 2.17 -0.26
CA GLY A 28 -6.70 2.60 1.15
C GLY A 28 -5.32 2.81 1.77
N GLY A 29 -4.25 2.49 1.04
CA GLY A 29 -2.86 2.82 1.35
C GLY A 29 -2.57 4.32 1.33
N GLY A 30 -1.30 4.66 1.55
CA GLY A 30 -0.81 6.04 1.60
C GLY A 30 -1.50 6.90 2.65
N ASN A 31 -1.08 8.16 2.77
CA ASN A 31 -1.73 9.17 3.59
C ASN A 31 -1.27 10.58 3.22
N THR A 32 -2.16 11.54 3.44
CA THR A 32 -1.93 12.95 3.14
C THR A 32 -2.27 13.79 4.35
N SER A 33 -1.65 14.97 4.43
CA SER A 33 -1.90 15.90 5.52
C SER A 33 -1.80 17.37 5.12
N ALA A 34 -2.39 18.21 5.95
CA ALA A 34 -2.19 19.65 5.91
C ALA A 34 -2.08 20.21 7.33
N LYS A 35 -1.21 21.19 7.52
CA LYS A 35 -1.10 21.98 8.74
C LYS A 35 -1.86 23.30 8.59
N GLY A 36 -2.40 23.79 9.69
CA GLY A 36 -3.03 25.11 9.76
C GLY A 36 -3.42 25.46 11.18
N GLU A 37 -4.42 26.34 11.31
CA GLU A 37 -4.89 26.83 12.60
C GLU A 37 -6.40 26.64 12.75
N ILE A 38 -6.83 26.39 13.99
CA ILE A 38 -8.24 26.38 14.39
C ILE A 38 -8.41 27.18 15.68
N LEU A 39 -9.65 27.51 15.99
CA LEU A 39 -10.05 27.86 17.35
C LEU A 39 -10.47 26.58 18.08
N ASP A 40 -9.87 26.33 19.25
CA ASP A 40 -10.26 25.21 20.10
C ASP A 40 -11.58 25.48 20.87
N HIS A 41 -11.99 24.53 21.71
CA HIS A 41 -13.21 24.62 22.51
C HIS A 41 -13.22 25.77 23.55
N PHE A 42 -12.09 26.46 23.74
CA PHE A 42 -11.98 27.68 24.55
C PHE A 42 -11.69 28.93 23.71
N ASN A 43 -11.89 28.87 22.38
CA ASN A 43 -11.59 29.94 21.43
C ASN A 43 -10.12 30.38 21.40
N ARG A 44 -9.18 29.48 21.71
CA ARG A 44 -7.75 29.75 21.59
C ARG A 44 -7.29 29.36 20.18
N SER A 45 -6.51 30.22 19.52
CA SER A 45 -5.86 29.84 18.26
C SER A 45 -4.81 28.76 18.53
N LYS A 46 -4.94 27.62 17.83
CA LYS A 46 -4.07 26.45 17.97
C LYS A 46 -3.63 25.96 16.60
N LYS A 47 -2.35 25.64 16.48
CA LYS A 47 -1.82 24.94 15.29
C LYS A 47 -2.22 23.49 15.31
N VAL A 48 -2.71 23.00 14.18
CA VAL A 48 -3.16 21.61 14.03
C VAL A 48 -2.62 20.96 12.77
N LEU A 49 -2.59 19.64 12.80
CA LEU A 49 -2.40 18.75 11.67
C LEU A 49 -3.73 18.07 11.36
N TRP A 50 -4.22 18.24 10.14
CA TRP A 50 -5.22 17.35 9.56
C TRP A 50 -4.50 16.24 8.81
N VAL A 51 -4.77 14.99 9.15
CA VAL A 51 -4.11 13.82 8.54
C VAL A 51 -5.13 12.72 8.27
N LYS A 52 -4.95 11.96 7.20
CA LYS A 52 -5.87 10.86 6.85
C LYS A 52 -6.07 9.92 8.04
N GLY A 53 -7.31 9.63 8.37
CA GLY A 53 -7.66 8.65 9.39
C GLY A 53 -7.51 7.21 8.88
N SER A 54 -7.31 6.30 9.83
CA SER A 54 -7.19 4.87 9.53
C SER A 54 -8.45 4.34 8.83
N GLY A 55 -8.25 3.57 7.76
CA GLY A 55 -9.31 3.00 6.94
C GLY A 55 -10.11 4.00 6.08
N ALA A 56 -9.74 5.29 6.04
CA ALA A 56 -10.34 6.23 5.10
C ALA A 56 -9.78 6.04 3.68
N ASP A 57 -10.64 6.20 2.69
CA ASP A 57 -10.30 6.11 1.28
C ASP A 57 -9.98 7.50 0.72
N MET A 58 -8.81 7.64 0.09
CA MET A 58 -8.38 8.91 -0.51
C MET A 58 -9.20 9.27 -1.74
N MET A 59 -9.63 8.28 -2.54
CA MET A 59 -10.40 8.53 -3.77
C MET A 59 -11.73 9.24 -3.46
N ASN A 60 -12.38 8.84 -2.35
CA ASN A 60 -13.65 9.38 -1.91
C ASN A 60 -13.53 10.29 -0.67
N ALA A 61 -12.33 10.84 -0.44
CA ALA A 61 -11.99 11.61 0.75
C ALA A 61 -13.02 12.70 1.10
N GLN A 62 -13.34 12.82 2.38
CA GLN A 62 -14.17 13.89 2.93
C GLN A 62 -13.46 14.56 4.10
N ALA A 63 -13.87 15.77 4.47
CA ALA A 63 -13.24 16.49 5.59
C ALA A 63 -13.27 15.69 6.91
N VAL A 64 -14.33 14.90 7.14
CA VAL A 64 -14.46 14.04 8.33
C VAL A 64 -13.44 12.89 8.38
N ASP A 65 -12.83 12.55 7.24
CA ASP A 65 -11.79 11.54 7.16
C ASP A 65 -10.42 12.04 7.64
N TYR A 66 -10.29 13.33 7.93
CA TYR A 66 -9.06 13.98 8.36
C TYR A 66 -9.23 14.55 9.78
N PRO A 67 -9.10 13.73 10.83
CA PRO A 67 -9.06 14.23 12.20
C PRO A 67 -8.01 15.33 12.36
N ALA A 68 -8.35 16.35 13.14
CA ALA A 68 -7.41 17.39 13.54
C ALA A 68 -6.67 16.97 14.81
N LEU A 69 -5.36 17.19 14.84
CA LEU A 69 -4.50 16.92 15.99
C LEU A 69 -3.68 18.15 16.36
N TYR A 70 -3.51 18.41 17.66
CA TYR A 70 -2.71 19.51 18.17
C TYR A 70 -1.22 19.32 17.86
N MET A 71 -0.63 20.27 17.13
CA MET A 71 0.77 20.19 16.71
C MET A 71 1.75 20.32 17.87
N ASP A 72 1.44 21.12 18.89
CA ASP A 72 2.27 21.28 20.08
C ASP A 72 2.44 19.97 20.84
N GLU A 73 1.36 19.19 20.98
CA GLU A 73 1.39 17.85 21.58
C GLU A 73 2.18 16.86 20.72
N LEU A 74 1.89 16.81 19.41
CA LEU A 74 2.60 15.90 18.50
C LEU A 74 4.11 16.16 18.49
N LEU A 75 4.53 17.42 18.49
CA LEU A 75 5.96 17.78 18.49
C LEU A 75 6.68 17.42 19.81
N GLN A 76 5.97 17.30 20.94
CA GLN A 76 6.60 16.79 22.17
C GLN A 76 7.05 15.33 22.02
N ILE A 77 6.35 14.55 21.20
CA ILE A 77 6.65 13.13 20.99
C ILE A 77 8.03 12.95 20.34
N LEU A 78 8.52 13.93 19.58
CA LEU A 78 9.85 13.90 18.95
C LEU A 78 10.99 13.78 19.98
N ASN A 79 10.78 14.25 21.23
CA ASN A 79 11.77 14.24 22.30
C ASN A 79 11.99 12.86 22.94
N PHE A 80 11.14 11.88 22.64
CA PHE A 80 11.34 10.51 23.12
C PHE A 80 12.47 9.82 22.36
N ASP A 81 13.23 8.96 23.03
CA ASP A 81 14.28 8.18 22.36
C ASP A 81 13.69 7.00 21.58
N LYS A 82 12.72 6.30 22.18
CA LYS A 82 12.02 5.15 21.62
C LYS A 82 10.59 5.11 22.13
N LEU A 83 9.70 4.53 21.33
CA LEU A 83 8.30 4.26 21.68
C LEU A 83 7.87 2.94 21.03
N SER A 84 7.06 2.15 21.75
CA SER A 84 6.31 1.06 21.14
C SER A 84 5.13 1.58 20.29
N ASP A 85 4.59 0.73 19.40
CA ASP A 85 3.43 1.08 18.56
C ASP A 85 2.19 1.42 19.41
N GLU A 86 2.03 0.78 20.57
CA GLU A 86 0.94 1.02 21.52
C GLU A 86 1.09 2.39 22.22
N GLU A 87 2.26 2.69 22.76
CA GLU A 87 2.55 3.99 23.38
C GLU A 87 2.43 5.13 22.36
N MET A 88 2.97 4.94 21.16
CA MET A 88 2.85 5.90 20.06
C MET A 88 1.37 6.16 19.71
N THR A 89 0.58 5.10 19.55
CA THR A 89 -0.85 5.22 19.25
C THR A 89 -1.59 5.98 20.34
N ASP A 90 -1.33 5.69 21.62
CA ASP A 90 -1.96 6.36 22.75
C ASP A 90 -1.62 7.86 22.76
N LEU A 91 -0.33 8.22 22.64
CA LEU A 91 0.12 9.61 22.62
C LEU A 91 -0.46 10.39 21.43
N VAL A 92 -0.47 9.81 20.24
CA VAL A 92 -1.10 10.43 19.05
C VAL A 92 -2.60 10.62 19.27
N SER A 93 -3.29 9.64 19.89
CA SER A 93 -4.73 9.75 20.16
C SER A 93 -5.05 10.85 21.18
N ARG A 94 -4.18 11.09 22.16
CA ARG A 94 -4.30 12.21 23.12
C ARG A 94 -4.17 13.58 22.47
N ALA A 95 -3.53 13.67 21.31
CA ALA A 95 -3.41 14.91 20.55
C ALA A 95 -4.67 15.26 19.73
N LEU A 96 -5.68 14.39 19.66
CA LEU A 96 -6.92 14.67 18.93
C LEU A 96 -7.64 15.91 19.48
N VAL A 97 -8.02 16.82 18.58
CA VAL A 97 -8.84 17.99 18.90
C VAL A 97 -10.24 17.56 19.32
N ASP A 98 -10.82 16.63 18.58
CA ASP A 98 -12.11 16.00 18.87
C ASP A 98 -11.89 14.50 19.13
N PRO A 99 -12.03 14.04 20.38
CA PRO A 99 -11.87 12.63 20.73
C PRO A 99 -12.85 11.68 20.03
N ALA A 100 -13.97 12.19 19.50
CA ALA A 100 -14.96 11.40 18.77
C ALA A 100 -14.62 11.27 17.26
N SER A 101 -13.60 11.97 16.79
CA SER A 101 -13.15 11.88 15.40
C SER A 101 -12.55 10.51 15.08
N ARG A 102 -12.43 10.22 13.78
CA ARG A 102 -11.81 8.98 13.28
C ARG A 102 -10.40 8.82 13.88
N ARG A 103 -10.02 7.57 14.19
CA ARG A 103 -8.65 7.24 14.59
C ARG A 103 -7.66 7.71 13.51
N PRO A 104 -6.62 8.50 13.85
CA PRO A 104 -5.63 8.99 12.88
C PRO A 104 -4.76 7.85 12.32
N SER A 105 -4.08 8.09 11.19
CA SER A 105 -3.12 7.12 10.63
C SER A 105 -2.00 6.80 11.63
N ILE A 106 -1.48 5.58 11.58
CA ILE A 106 -0.28 5.19 12.37
C ILE A 106 0.96 6.00 11.96
N GLU A 107 0.94 6.57 10.75
CA GLU A 107 2.03 7.36 10.17
C GLU A 107 1.88 8.86 10.44
N THR A 108 0.98 9.24 11.36
CA THR A 108 0.73 10.65 11.70
C THR A 108 2.01 11.41 12.09
N LEU A 109 2.93 10.76 12.80
CA LEU A 109 4.18 11.40 13.23
C LEU A 109 5.12 11.74 12.07
N LEU A 110 5.08 10.96 10.99
CA LEU A 110 5.81 11.24 9.75
C LEU A 110 5.41 12.62 9.20
N HIS A 111 4.10 12.90 9.20
CA HIS A 111 3.55 14.18 8.78
C HIS A 111 3.78 15.29 9.81
N ALA A 112 3.74 14.98 11.11
CA ALA A 112 3.89 15.97 12.16
C ALA A 112 5.33 16.52 12.23
N PHE A 113 6.33 15.65 12.08
CA PHE A 113 7.73 16.02 12.30
C PHE A 113 8.38 16.76 11.13
N LEU A 114 7.83 16.66 9.92
CA LEU A 114 8.26 17.46 8.79
C LEU A 114 7.67 18.88 8.88
N PRO A 115 8.48 19.96 8.81
CA PRO A 115 8.03 21.33 9.11
C PRO A 115 7.29 22.03 7.96
N PHE A 116 6.65 21.27 7.06
CA PHE A 116 5.97 21.78 5.88
C PHE A 116 4.46 21.74 6.01
N ARG A 117 3.78 22.68 5.34
CA ARG A 117 2.32 22.78 5.44
C ARG A 117 1.60 21.58 4.84
N HIS A 118 2.04 21.09 3.69
CA HIS A 118 1.41 20.00 2.96
C HIS A 118 2.40 18.86 2.76
N ILE A 119 1.98 17.65 3.14
CA ILE A 119 2.83 16.46 3.05
C ILE A 119 1.99 15.32 2.53
N ASP A 120 2.50 14.66 1.50
CA ASP A 120 1.88 13.51 0.87
C ASP A 120 2.82 12.32 0.99
N HIS A 121 2.28 11.20 1.46
CA HIS A 121 2.93 9.90 1.49
C HIS A 121 2.12 8.93 0.64
N VAL A 122 2.77 8.36 -0.39
CA VAL A 122 2.13 7.45 -1.35
C VAL A 122 2.95 6.18 -1.51
N HIS A 123 2.29 5.06 -1.73
CA HIS A 123 2.91 3.74 -1.94
C HIS A 123 2.91 3.42 -3.43
N ALA A 124 3.44 4.34 -4.24
CA ALA A 124 3.35 4.24 -5.67
C ALA A 124 4.10 3.01 -6.20
N ASP A 125 3.50 2.29 -7.16
CA ASP A 125 4.03 1.03 -7.69
C ASP A 125 5.41 1.22 -8.31
N ALA A 126 5.59 2.33 -9.03
CA ALA A 126 6.87 2.69 -9.63
C ALA A 126 7.98 2.86 -8.58
N ILE A 127 7.66 3.40 -7.40
CA ILE A 127 8.62 3.58 -6.30
C ILE A 127 8.97 2.24 -5.66
N CYS A 128 7.97 1.37 -5.45
CA CYS A 128 8.21 0.01 -4.97
C CYS A 128 9.07 -0.77 -5.98
N ALA A 129 8.77 -0.69 -7.27
CA ALA A 129 9.55 -1.34 -8.33
C ALA A 129 11.00 -0.82 -8.39
N LEU A 130 11.21 0.47 -8.17
CA LEU A 130 12.54 1.10 -8.11
C LEU A 130 13.35 0.66 -6.89
N THR A 131 12.69 0.32 -5.77
CA THR A 131 13.37 0.13 -4.48
C THR A 131 13.40 -1.32 -3.99
N ASN A 132 12.53 -2.21 -4.50
CA ASN A 132 12.36 -3.60 -4.06
C ASN A 132 13.46 -4.54 -4.56
N HIS A 133 14.71 -4.10 -4.50
CA HIS A 133 15.87 -4.93 -4.82
C HIS A 133 17.13 -4.39 -4.13
N LYS A 134 18.15 -5.24 -4.04
CA LYS A 134 19.43 -4.95 -3.36
C LYS A 134 20.19 -3.69 -3.83
N ASN A 135 19.81 -3.10 -4.96
CA ASN A 135 20.46 -1.91 -5.52
C ASN A 135 19.51 -0.69 -5.54
N GLY A 136 18.44 -0.71 -4.74
CA GLY A 136 17.39 0.31 -4.77
C GLY A 136 17.91 1.72 -4.53
N GLU A 137 18.81 1.93 -3.58
CA GLU A 137 19.43 3.24 -3.33
C GLU A 137 20.12 3.81 -4.58
N LYS A 138 20.90 2.97 -5.28
CA LYS A 138 21.58 3.36 -6.50
C LYS A 138 20.58 3.71 -7.61
N ALA A 139 19.53 2.90 -7.76
CA ALA A 139 18.48 3.16 -8.74
C ALA A 139 17.75 4.48 -8.47
N VAL A 140 17.50 4.80 -7.19
CA VAL A 140 16.93 6.10 -6.76
C VAL A 140 17.83 7.26 -7.16
N LYS A 141 19.15 7.17 -6.90
CA LYS A 141 20.11 8.20 -7.30
C LYS A 141 20.15 8.40 -8.81
N GLU A 142 20.11 7.32 -9.59
CA GLU A 142 20.10 7.39 -11.05
C GLU A 142 18.79 7.97 -11.61
N ALA A 143 17.66 7.68 -10.97
CA ALA A 143 16.33 8.12 -11.43
C ALA A 143 15.99 9.56 -10.99
N LEU A 144 16.34 9.94 -9.76
CA LEU A 144 15.87 11.16 -9.11
C LEU A 144 17.00 12.15 -8.77
N GLY A 145 18.26 11.71 -8.78
CA GLY A 145 19.42 12.50 -8.41
C GLY A 145 19.77 12.40 -6.92
N GLU A 146 20.87 13.06 -6.53
CA GLU A 146 21.45 12.98 -5.17
C GLU A 146 20.66 13.75 -4.11
N ASN A 147 19.72 14.62 -4.50
CA ASN A 147 18.96 15.47 -3.58
C ASN A 147 17.75 14.75 -2.94
N PHE A 148 17.39 13.55 -3.42
CA PHE A 148 16.39 12.71 -2.78
C PHE A 148 17.04 11.85 -1.71
N ALA A 149 16.50 11.88 -0.50
CA ALA A 149 16.96 11.02 0.57
C ALA A 149 16.43 9.59 0.34
N TYR A 150 17.29 8.61 0.61
CA TYR A 150 16.92 7.19 0.64
C TYR A 150 16.99 6.68 2.06
N VAL A 151 15.95 5.99 2.50
CA VAL A 151 15.88 5.34 3.81
C VAL A 151 15.67 3.86 3.59
N ASP A 152 16.57 3.04 4.14
CA ASP A 152 16.44 1.59 4.16
C ASP A 152 15.12 1.16 4.80
N TRP A 153 14.70 -0.08 4.53
CA TRP A 153 13.44 -0.57 5.07
C TRP A 153 13.49 -0.59 6.60
N ILE A 154 12.59 0.18 7.21
CA ILE A 154 12.33 0.22 8.64
C ILE A 154 10.83 0.07 8.80
N ARG A 155 10.42 -0.67 9.83
CA ARG A 155 9.00 -0.83 10.15
C ARG A 155 8.35 0.57 10.32
N PRO A 156 7.20 0.84 9.67
CA PRO A 156 6.49 2.09 9.86
C PRO A 156 6.12 2.33 11.32
N GLY A 157 6.39 3.53 11.83
CA GLY A 157 6.19 3.87 13.24
C GLY A 157 7.03 5.05 13.70
N PHE A 158 7.31 5.12 15.00
CA PHE A 158 8.00 6.23 15.63
C PHE A 158 9.44 6.41 15.12
N GLU A 159 10.22 5.34 15.04
CA GLU A 159 11.62 5.38 14.63
C GLU A 159 11.78 5.93 13.20
N LEU A 160 10.98 5.40 12.27
CA LEU A 160 10.92 5.89 10.89
C LEU A 160 10.55 7.38 10.85
N SER A 161 9.51 7.78 11.59
CA SER A 161 9.05 9.17 11.63
C SER A 161 10.15 10.11 12.16
N LYS A 162 10.84 9.69 13.23
CA LYS A 162 11.95 10.46 13.82
C LYS A 162 13.12 10.57 12.84
N GLN A 163 13.48 9.49 12.14
CA GLN A 163 14.53 9.53 11.13
C GLN A 163 14.18 10.48 9.98
N ALA A 164 12.95 10.40 9.46
CA ALA A 164 12.48 11.28 8.39
C ALA A 164 12.56 12.77 8.77
N SER A 165 12.39 13.12 10.05
CA SER A 165 12.50 14.50 10.54
C SER A 165 13.88 15.14 10.30
N PHE A 166 14.95 14.33 10.28
CA PHE A 166 16.31 14.80 10.02
C PHE A 166 16.59 14.99 8.52
N LEU A 167 15.68 14.56 7.64
CA LEU A 167 15.82 14.59 6.19
C LEU A 167 14.99 15.71 5.54
N LYS A 168 14.49 16.66 6.34
CA LYS A 168 13.66 17.79 5.89
C LYS A 168 14.29 18.71 4.84
N ASP A 169 15.62 18.69 4.71
CA ASP A 169 16.37 19.52 3.76
C ASP A 169 16.52 18.84 2.39
N ALA A 170 16.08 17.58 2.24
CA ALA A 170 16.05 16.87 0.97
C ALA A 170 14.92 17.37 0.05
N GLU A 171 14.97 17.03 -1.24
CA GLU A 171 13.85 17.27 -2.16
C GLU A 171 12.65 16.36 -1.85
N GLY A 172 12.88 15.19 -1.29
CA GLY A 172 11.86 14.25 -0.86
C GLY A 172 12.53 13.02 -0.27
N ILE A 173 11.73 12.11 0.29
CA ILE A 173 12.23 10.89 0.93
C ILE A 173 11.66 9.69 0.21
N ILE A 174 12.54 8.80 -0.22
CA ILE A 174 12.21 7.47 -0.70
C ILE A 174 12.43 6.47 0.43
N LEU A 175 11.38 5.75 0.78
CA LEU A 175 11.38 4.69 1.77
C LEU A 175 11.44 3.34 1.05
N ALA A 176 12.54 2.60 1.24
CA ALA A 176 12.72 1.31 0.61
C ALA A 176 11.60 0.33 0.99
N HIS A 177 11.05 -0.39 0.01
CA HIS A 177 9.95 -1.33 0.21
C HIS A 177 8.69 -0.73 0.83
N HIS A 178 8.51 0.58 0.66
CA HIS A 178 7.41 1.29 1.30
C HIS A 178 6.78 2.37 0.42
N GLY A 179 7.52 3.41 0.03
CA GLY A 179 6.93 4.47 -0.78
C GLY A 179 7.70 5.79 -0.83
N LEU A 180 6.97 6.85 -1.19
CA LEU A 180 7.48 8.19 -1.39
C LEU A 180 6.86 9.16 -0.38
N ILE A 181 7.66 10.10 0.12
CA ILE A 181 7.20 11.26 0.87
C ILE A 181 7.66 12.53 0.14
N VAL A 182 6.71 13.40 -0.14
CA VAL A 182 6.96 14.75 -0.67
C VAL A 182 6.20 15.79 0.13
N TRP A 183 6.64 17.03 0.02
CA TRP A 183 6.06 18.16 0.72
C TRP A 183 6.22 19.48 -0.03
N SER A 184 5.34 20.43 0.29
CA SER A 184 5.45 21.86 -0.05
C SER A 184 4.65 22.69 0.98
N ASP A 185 4.84 24.01 0.97
CA ASP A 185 3.97 24.95 1.68
C ASP A 185 2.70 25.32 0.88
N ASP A 186 2.65 24.97 -0.40
CA ASP A 186 1.49 25.06 -1.27
C ASP A 186 0.91 23.67 -1.62
N SER A 187 -0.42 23.57 -1.67
CA SER A 187 -1.12 22.30 -1.92
C SER A 187 -0.93 21.80 -3.35
N ASP A 188 -1.04 22.69 -4.33
CA ASP A 188 -0.92 22.32 -5.74
C ASP A 188 0.53 21.99 -6.10
N GLU A 189 1.50 22.70 -5.53
CA GLU A 189 2.92 22.35 -5.65
C GLU A 189 3.24 20.99 -5.04
N CYS A 190 2.70 20.67 -3.85
CA CYS A 190 2.89 19.36 -3.23
C CYS A 190 2.36 18.23 -4.13
N ARG A 191 1.16 18.43 -4.70
CA ARG A 191 0.56 17.52 -5.68
C ARG A 191 1.44 17.37 -6.92
N GLN A 192 1.87 18.47 -7.51
CA GLN A 192 2.68 18.47 -8.73
C GLN A 192 4.02 17.78 -8.51
N LYS A 193 4.65 18.02 -7.36
CA LYS A 193 5.90 17.38 -6.97
C LYS A 193 5.76 15.86 -6.88
N ASN A 194 4.64 15.36 -6.35
CA ASN A 194 4.36 13.92 -6.32
C ASN A 194 4.31 13.32 -7.74
N LEU A 195 3.57 13.97 -8.65
CA LEU A 195 3.47 13.57 -10.06
C LEU A 195 4.85 13.59 -10.74
N ASP A 196 5.61 14.65 -10.57
CA ASP A 196 6.90 14.83 -11.23
C ASP A 196 7.91 13.75 -10.80
N VAL A 197 7.91 13.39 -9.51
CA VAL A 197 8.78 12.33 -8.99
C VAL A 197 8.40 10.98 -9.57
N ILE A 198 7.11 10.61 -9.54
CA ILE A 198 6.65 9.33 -10.07
C ILE A 198 6.94 9.23 -11.58
N ASN A 199 6.65 10.29 -12.35
CA ASN A 199 6.95 10.34 -13.78
C ASN A 199 8.45 10.18 -14.09
N LYS A 200 9.34 10.77 -13.28
CA LYS A 200 10.80 10.58 -13.42
C LYS A 200 11.19 9.12 -13.20
N VAL A 201 10.63 8.47 -12.17
CA VAL A 201 10.89 7.07 -11.88
C VAL A 201 10.37 6.15 -12.97
N GLU A 202 9.14 6.35 -13.44
CA GLU A 202 8.57 5.57 -14.55
C GLU A 202 9.37 5.70 -15.83
N LYS A 203 9.85 6.91 -16.14
CA LYS A 203 10.74 7.15 -17.28
C LYS A 203 12.06 6.40 -17.13
N TYR A 204 12.65 6.40 -15.94
CA TYR A 204 13.85 5.62 -15.65
C TYR A 204 13.59 4.12 -15.81
N LEU A 205 12.55 3.57 -15.18
CA LEU A 205 12.19 2.15 -15.28
C LEU A 205 11.92 1.73 -16.73
N SER A 206 11.24 2.57 -17.51
CA SER A 206 10.96 2.34 -18.93
C SER A 206 12.21 2.38 -19.81
N SER A 207 13.27 3.06 -19.37
CA SER A 207 14.56 3.10 -20.07
C SER A 207 15.40 1.83 -19.87
N LEU A 208 15.06 1.00 -18.87
CA LEU A 208 15.77 -0.24 -18.59
C LEU A 208 15.49 -1.26 -19.70
N SER A 209 16.54 -1.61 -20.44
CA SER A 209 16.51 -2.37 -21.69
C SER A 209 16.24 -3.88 -21.55
N LYS A 210 15.82 -4.36 -20.37
CA LYS A 210 15.57 -5.78 -20.10
C LYS A 210 14.17 -6.03 -19.59
N ARG A 211 13.20 -6.07 -20.50
CA ARG A 211 11.95 -6.80 -20.24
C ARG A 211 12.24 -8.28 -20.45
N PRO A 212 12.09 -9.15 -19.43
CA PRO A 212 12.40 -10.54 -19.63
C PRO A 212 11.31 -11.19 -20.51
N GLU A 213 11.72 -12.10 -21.40
CA GLU A 213 10.82 -12.73 -22.36
C GLU A 213 9.68 -13.51 -21.68
N SER A 214 8.44 -13.20 -22.03
CA SER A 214 7.29 -14.06 -21.79
C SER A 214 7.05 -14.92 -23.04
N ILE A 215 7.07 -16.25 -22.89
CA ILE A 215 6.69 -17.15 -23.97
C ILE A 215 5.22 -17.48 -23.76
N PHE A 216 4.35 -16.80 -24.49
CA PHE A 216 2.95 -17.22 -24.58
C PHE A 216 2.92 -18.55 -25.32
N GLN A 217 2.55 -19.61 -24.63
CA GLN A 217 2.01 -20.74 -25.33
C GLN A 217 0.59 -20.29 -25.69
N HIS A 218 0.29 -20.07 -26.97
CA HIS A 218 -1.08 -19.71 -27.38
C HIS A 218 -2.00 -20.93 -27.23
N THR A 219 -2.07 -21.47 -26.02
CA THR A 219 -2.98 -22.52 -25.63
C THR A 219 -4.32 -21.85 -25.41
N ASP A 220 -5.07 -21.68 -26.50
CA ASP A 220 -6.43 -21.17 -26.38
C ASP A 220 -7.23 -22.15 -25.53
N TYR A 221 -7.78 -21.65 -24.44
CA TYR A 221 -8.76 -22.37 -23.65
C TYR A 221 -10.09 -22.30 -24.38
N SER A 222 -10.69 -23.44 -24.65
CA SER A 222 -12.11 -23.47 -24.99
C SER A 222 -12.95 -22.95 -23.82
N ASP A 223 -14.14 -22.44 -24.11
CA ASP A 223 -15.12 -22.03 -23.10
C ASP A 223 -15.39 -23.14 -22.07
N GLU A 224 -15.36 -24.40 -22.50
CA GLU A 224 -15.58 -25.56 -21.64
C GLU A 224 -14.39 -25.83 -20.72
N GLU A 225 -13.15 -25.82 -21.24
CA GLU A 225 -11.93 -25.96 -20.43
C GLU A 225 -11.85 -24.84 -19.37
N TYR A 226 -12.15 -23.61 -19.77
CA TYR A 226 -12.19 -22.46 -18.87
C TYR A 226 -13.24 -22.62 -17.76
N LYS A 227 -14.49 -22.96 -18.11
CA LYS A 227 -15.55 -23.19 -17.13
C LYS A 227 -15.18 -24.32 -16.17
N ASN A 228 -14.63 -25.41 -16.68
CA ASN A 228 -14.20 -26.55 -15.88
C ASN A 228 -13.09 -26.16 -14.90
N LEU A 229 -12.08 -25.40 -15.35
CA LEU A 229 -11.02 -24.89 -14.48
C LEU A 229 -11.59 -24.01 -13.35
N LEU A 230 -12.46 -23.05 -13.67
CA LEU A 230 -13.09 -22.19 -12.66
C LEU A 230 -13.92 -22.99 -11.65
N LEU A 231 -14.71 -23.97 -12.12
CA LEU A 231 -15.51 -24.82 -11.25
C LEU A 231 -14.65 -25.67 -10.32
N GLN A 232 -13.52 -26.19 -10.81
CA GLN A 232 -12.55 -26.96 -10.02
C GLN A 232 -11.92 -26.09 -8.93
N ILE A 233 -11.39 -24.92 -9.28
CA ILE A 233 -10.78 -23.98 -8.34
C ILE A 233 -11.83 -23.55 -7.30
N ARG A 234 -13.01 -23.11 -7.74
CA ARG A 234 -14.09 -22.70 -6.84
C ARG A 234 -14.53 -23.85 -5.94
N GLY A 235 -14.63 -25.07 -6.45
CA GLY A 235 -14.96 -26.25 -5.66
C GLY A 235 -13.97 -26.49 -4.51
N ARG A 236 -12.67 -26.25 -4.75
CA ARG A 236 -11.64 -26.35 -3.72
C ARG A 236 -11.68 -25.20 -2.70
N LEU A 237 -11.91 -23.97 -3.14
CA LEU A 237 -11.85 -22.77 -2.28
C LEU A 237 -13.15 -22.52 -1.49
N ASN A 238 -14.27 -23.09 -1.91
CA ASN A 238 -15.58 -22.88 -1.28
C ASN A 238 -15.78 -23.70 0.03
N LYS A 239 -14.74 -24.36 0.54
CA LYS A 239 -14.84 -25.20 1.76
C LYS A 239 -15.20 -24.40 3.02
N LYS A 240 -14.81 -23.12 3.09
CA LYS A 240 -15.03 -22.23 4.24
C LYS A 240 -16.06 -21.13 3.98
N GLY A 241 -16.79 -21.19 2.86
CA GLY A 241 -17.82 -20.22 2.51
C GLY A 241 -17.85 -19.86 1.03
N LYS A 242 -18.97 -19.29 0.57
CA LYS A 242 -19.20 -18.93 -0.83
C LYS A 242 -18.11 -17.99 -1.36
N LYS A 243 -17.46 -18.40 -2.45
CA LYS A 243 -16.49 -17.61 -3.20
C LYS A 243 -16.98 -17.31 -4.62
N ILE A 244 -16.75 -16.08 -5.05
CA ILE A 244 -16.83 -15.60 -6.43
C ILE A 244 -15.42 -15.66 -6.99
N LEU A 245 -15.31 -16.09 -8.24
CA LEU A 245 -14.07 -16.07 -9.00
C LEU A 245 -14.23 -15.08 -10.16
N SER A 246 -13.18 -14.33 -10.46
CA SER A 246 -13.10 -13.49 -11.65
C SER A 246 -11.80 -13.79 -12.38
N LEU A 247 -11.86 -13.86 -13.71
CA LEU A 247 -10.66 -13.90 -14.54
C LEU A 247 -10.27 -12.47 -14.91
N ASP A 248 -8.97 -12.18 -14.81
CA ASP A 248 -8.35 -11.00 -15.36
C ASP A 248 -7.22 -11.41 -16.31
N THR A 249 -7.33 -11.01 -17.57
CA THR A 249 -6.40 -11.40 -18.62
C THR A 249 -5.22 -10.43 -18.76
N ARG A 250 -5.21 -9.28 -18.07
CA ARG A 250 -4.13 -8.28 -18.16
C ARG A 250 -2.78 -8.85 -17.73
N LEU A 251 -2.79 -9.81 -16.80
CA LEU A 251 -1.57 -10.47 -16.31
C LEU A 251 -1.10 -11.67 -17.13
N LYS A 252 -1.70 -11.94 -18.29
CA LYS A 252 -1.33 -13.11 -19.11
C LYS A 252 0.18 -13.14 -19.41
N GLU A 253 0.79 -11.98 -19.63
CA GLU A 253 2.22 -11.91 -19.91
C GLU A 253 3.07 -12.39 -18.74
N ILE A 254 2.69 -12.02 -17.51
CA ILE A 254 3.41 -12.37 -16.28
C ILE A 254 3.14 -13.83 -15.91
N SER A 255 1.88 -14.28 -16.01
CA SER A 255 1.51 -15.65 -15.64
C SER A 255 2.11 -16.71 -16.57
N SER A 256 2.44 -16.36 -17.83
CA SER A 256 3.10 -17.25 -18.79
C SER A 256 4.64 -17.22 -18.74
N ARG A 257 5.25 -16.53 -17.77
CA ARG A 257 6.72 -16.51 -17.64
C ARG A 257 7.27 -17.83 -17.12
N LYS A 258 8.45 -18.21 -17.61
CA LYS A 258 9.16 -19.41 -17.13
C LYS A 258 9.63 -19.29 -15.67
N ASP A 259 9.90 -18.08 -15.22
CA ASP A 259 10.38 -17.73 -13.88
C ASP A 259 9.25 -17.18 -12.98
N VAL A 260 7.98 -17.41 -13.32
CA VAL A 260 6.84 -16.90 -12.55
C VAL A 260 6.88 -17.34 -11.08
N GLU A 261 7.31 -18.58 -10.80
CA GLU A 261 7.46 -19.06 -9.42
C GLU A 261 8.58 -18.32 -8.66
N GLU A 262 9.66 -17.94 -9.34
CA GLU A 262 10.75 -17.15 -8.75
C GLU A 262 10.28 -15.73 -8.44
N ILE A 263 9.56 -15.09 -9.37
CA ILE A 263 8.96 -13.76 -9.18
C ILE A 263 8.00 -13.77 -7.99
N LEU A 264 7.08 -14.75 -7.96
CA LEU A 264 6.14 -14.88 -6.86
C LEU A 264 6.83 -15.23 -5.53
N SER A 265 8.02 -15.83 -5.54
CA SER A 265 8.77 -16.13 -4.31
C SER A 265 9.29 -14.89 -3.61
N ALA A 266 9.50 -13.79 -4.35
CA ALA A 266 9.91 -12.50 -3.79
C ALA A 266 8.84 -11.87 -2.88
N GLY A 267 7.58 -12.30 -3.01
CA GLY A 267 6.46 -11.78 -2.25
C GLY A 267 5.88 -10.50 -2.85
N VAL A 268 4.94 -9.91 -2.12
CA VAL A 268 4.22 -8.70 -2.54
C VAL A 268 5.05 -7.42 -2.38
N SER A 269 4.71 -6.40 -3.17
CA SER A 269 5.46 -5.15 -3.26
C SER A 269 5.41 -4.26 -2.00
N SER A 270 4.31 -4.30 -1.24
CA SER A 270 4.14 -3.49 -0.03
C SER A 270 3.24 -4.15 1.02
N ALA A 271 3.17 -3.58 2.23
CA ALA A 271 2.28 -4.04 3.28
C ALA A 271 0.79 -3.96 2.89
N ASP A 272 0.39 -2.98 2.07
CA ASP A 272 -0.99 -2.86 1.60
C ASP A 272 -1.37 -4.02 0.68
N HIS A 273 -0.46 -4.42 -0.21
CA HIS A 273 -0.64 -5.61 -1.02
C HIS A 273 -0.84 -6.84 -0.14
N MET A 274 -0.01 -7.01 0.89
CA MET A 274 -0.11 -8.12 1.83
C MET A 274 -1.47 -8.17 2.54
N LEU A 275 -2.03 -7.02 2.93
CA LEU A 275 -3.34 -6.93 3.58
C LEU A 275 -4.49 -7.34 2.66
N ARG A 276 -4.34 -7.15 1.33
CA ARG A 276 -5.40 -7.43 0.34
C ARG A 276 -5.27 -8.84 -0.24
N ILE A 277 -4.08 -9.21 -0.70
CA ILE A 277 -3.85 -10.43 -1.47
C ILE A 277 -2.98 -11.49 -0.76
N LYS A 278 -2.56 -11.24 0.49
CA LYS A 278 -1.64 -12.06 1.30
C LYS A 278 -0.18 -11.93 0.84
N PRO A 279 0.82 -12.53 1.52
CA PRO A 279 2.23 -12.37 1.18
C PRO A 279 2.63 -12.90 -0.20
N TRP A 280 1.84 -13.80 -0.79
CA TRP A 280 2.11 -14.42 -2.09
C TRP A 280 0.82 -14.65 -2.86
N SER A 281 0.95 -14.75 -4.18
CA SER A 281 -0.06 -15.31 -5.10
C SER A 281 0.23 -16.80 -5.33
N ALA A 282 -0.79 -17.59 -5.66
CA ALA A 282 -0.61 -18.97 -6.11
C ALA A 282 -0.35 -19.01 -7.63
N VAL A 283 0.25 -20.10 -8.12
CA VAL A 283 0.40 -20.35 -9.56
C VAL A 283 -0.01 -21.78 -9.89
N LEU A 284 -0.73 -21.96 -11.01
CA LEU A 284 -1.08 -23.26 -11.54
C LEU A 284 -0.14 -23.59 -12.70
N THR A 285 0.94 -24.32 -12.43
CA THR A 285 1.92 -24.67 -13.48
C THR A 285 1.39 -25.69 -14.49
N GLN A 286 0.38 -26.48 -14.12
CA GLN A 286 -0.28 -27.47 -14.98
C GLN A 286 -1.81 -27.36 -14.89
N PRO A 287 -2.39 -26.26 -15.41
CA PRO A 287 -3.80 -25.91 -15.19
C PRO A 287 -4.80 -26.85 -15.89
N LYS A 288 -4.37 -27.64 -16.88
CA LYS A 288 -5.22 -28.66 -17.53
C LYS A 288 -5.30 -29.98 -16.74
N ASP A 289 -4.42 -30.17 -15.76
CA ASP A 289 -4.43 -31.32 -14.86
C ASP A 289 -5.10 -30.91 -13.54
N LYS A 290 -6.29 -31.46 -13.30
CA LYS A 290 -7.13 -31.14 -12.14
C LYS A 290 -6.40 -31.41 -10.83
N ASP A 291 -5.75 -32.56 -10.69
CA ASP A 291 -5.14 -32.98 -9.43
C ASP A 291 -3.92 -32.11 -9.13
N LYS A 292 -3.13 -31.77 -10.16
CA LYS A 292 -2.01 -30.82 -10.01
C LYS A 292 -2.46 -29.39 -9.72
N SER A 293 -3.57 -28.95 -10.32
CA SER A 293 -4.14 -27.63 -10.05
C SER A 293 -4.60 -27.50 -8.60
N ILE A 294 -5.34 -28.51 -8.10
CA ILE A 294 -5.77 -28.56 -6.70
C ILE A 294 -4.56 -28.64 -5.76
N LYS A 295 -3.57 -29.47 -6.10
CA LYS A 295 -2.33 -29.58 -5.32
C LYS A 295 -1.60 -28.23 -5.20
N SER A 296 -1.51 -27.46 -6.29
CA SER A 296 -0.85 -26.14 -6.27
C SER A 296 -1.53 -25.16 -5.30
N ILE A 297 -2.88 -25.20 -5.24
CA ILE A 297 -3.66 -24.41 -4.26
C ILE A 297 -3.43 -24.94 -2.83
N ASP A 298 -3.39 -26.26 -2.64
CA ASP A 298 -3.13 -26.87 -1.33
C ASP A 298 -1.73 -26.56 -0.81
N ASP A 299 -0.73 -26.58 -1.69
CA ASP A 299 0.66 -26.29 -1.35
C ASP A 299 0.82 -24.80 -0.97
N TYR A 300 0.12 -23.89 -1.66
CA TYR A 300 -0.01 -22.49 -1.22
C TYR A 300 -0.60 -22.39 0.19
N SER A 301 -1.74 -23.04 0.45
CA SER A 301 -2.41 -22.95 1.75
C SER A 301 -1.51 -23.45 2.89
N LYS A 302 -0.81 -24.57 2.68
CA LYS A 302 0.16 -25.10 3.65
C LYS A 302 1.35 -24.17 3.87
N LYS A 303 1.86 -23.53 2.80
CA LYS A 303 2.93 -22.52 2.91
C LYS A 303 2.49 -21.34 3.77
N TYR A 304 1.29 -20.83 3.54
CA TYR A 304 0.73 -19.73 4.33
C TYR A 304 0.50 -20.10 5.80
N GLU A 305 -0.03 -21.31 6.06
CA GLU A 305 -0.20 -21.82 7.43
C GLU A 305 1.14 -21.97 8.16
N SER A 306 2.16 -22.50 7.48
CA SER A 306 3.51 -22.62 8.02
C SER A 306 4.14 -21.25 8.30
N TYR A 307 3.95 -20.28 7.40
CA TYR A 307 4.38 -18.90 7.59
C TYR A 307 3.72 -18.26 8.82
N PHE A 308 2.41 -18.45 9.00
CA PHE A 308 1.71 -17.93 10.17
C PHE A 308 2.24 -18.54 11.46
N GLU A 309 2.36 -19.86 11.55
CA GLU A 309 2.84 -20.51 12.78
C GLU A 309 4.29 -20.14 13.11
N ALA A 310 5.16 -19.97 12.11
CA ALA A 310 6.53 -19.50 12.32
C ALA A 310 6.61 -18.07 12.91
N ASN A 311 5.62 -17.22 12.61
CA ASN A 311 5.60 -15.81 13.03
C ASN A 311 4.62 -15.52 14.17
N LYS A 312 3.87 -16.53 14.65
CA LYS A 312 2.81 -16.38 15.64
C LYS A 312 3.25 -15.73 16.96
N ASN A 313 4.49 -15.99 17.37
CA ASN A 313 5.07 -15.41 18.59
C ASN A 313 5.35 -13.90 18.49
N LEU A 314 5.32 -13.33 17.27
CA LEU A 314 5.48 -11.89 17.04
C LEU A 314 4.15 -11.12 17.09
N LEU A 315 3.03 -11.83 17.18
CA LEU A 315 1.69 -11.23 17.16
C LEU A 315 1.23 -10.90 18.58
N THR A 316 0.48 -9.80 18.71
CA THR A 316 -0.25 -9.48 19.95
C THR A 316 -1.21 -10.63 20.31
N PRO A 317 -1.38 -10.97 21.61
CA PRO A 317 -2.34 -11.97 22.02
C PRO A 317 -3.75 -11.71 21.45
N GLY A 318 -4.42 -12.78 20.98
CA GLY A 318 -5.79 -12.71 20.45
C GLY A 318 -5.90 -12.68 18.93
N TYR A 319 -4.79 -12.53 18.19
CA TYR A 319 -4.80 -12.68 16.74
C TYR A 319 -4.86 -14.15 16.31
N SER A 320 -5.68 -14.43 15.30
CA SER A 320 -5.83 -15.76 14.72
C SER A 320 -5.56 -15.71 13.22
N ILE A 321 -5.21 -16.88 12.66
CA ILE A 321 -4.92 -16.98 11.23
C ILE A 321 -6.20 -16.67 10.42
N HIS A 322 -6.06 -15.82 9.40
CA HIS A 322 -7.07 -15.69 8.35
C HIS A 322 -7.20 -17.00 7.54
N ASP A 323 -8.22 -17.13 6.69
CA ASP A 323 -8.31 -18.31 5.82
C ASP A 323 -7.04 -18.46 4.96
N SER A 324 -6.59 -19.70 4.76
CA SER A 324 -5.34 -20.02 4.07
C SER A 324 -5.47 -20.13 2.55
N ASP A 325 -6.63 -19.79 1.99
CA ASP A 325 -6.88 -19.87 0.57
C ASP A 325 -6.26 -18.65 -0.17
N PRO A 326 -5.67 -18.84 -1.36
CA PRO A 326 -5.10 -17.75 -2.14
C PRO A 326 -6.17 -16.77 -2.63
N ARG A 327 -5.83 -15.48 -2.66
CA ARG A 327 -6.69 -14.42 -3.23
C ARG A 327 -6.47 -14.24 -4.73
N VAL A 328 -5.25 -14.50 -5.19
CA VAL A 328 -4.83 -14.43 -6.58
C VAL A 328 -4.21 -15.77 -6.97
N VAL A 329 -4.66 -16.32 -8.08
CA VAL A 329 -4.13 -17.54 -8.68
C VAL A 329 -3.71 -17.24 -10.11
N LEU A 330 -2.40 -17.16 -10.36
CA LEU A 330 -1.86 -17.01 -11.70
C LEU A 330 -2.00 -18.31 -12.48
N VAL A 331 -2.51 -18.19 -13.70
CA VAL A 331 -2.70 -19.31 -14.62
C VAL A 331 -2.01 -18.97 -15.93
N PRO A 332 -1.01 -19.77 -16.35
CA PRO A 332 -0.37 -19.61 -17.64
C PRO A 332 -1.40 -19.49 -18.76
N ASP A 333 -1.16 -18.53 -19.67
CA ASP A 333 -1.93 -18.23 -20.88
C ASP A 333 -3.35 -17.68 -20.65
N LEU A 334 -3.82 -17.63 -19.39
CA LEU A 334 -5.10 -17.05 -19.01
C LEU A 334 -4.96 -15.72 -18.26
N GLY A 335 -3.93 -15.57 -17.43
CA GLY A 335 -3.74 -14.39 -16.57
C GLY A 335 -3.96 -14.73 -15.09
N ALA A 336 -4.78 -13.95 -14.39
CA ALA A 336 -5.06 -14.13 -12.96
C ALA A 336 -6.51 -14.49 -12.70
N ILE A 337 -6.73 -15.51 -11.88
CA ILE A 337 -8.03 -15.83 -11.30
C ILE A 337 -8.03 -15.30 -9.86
N THR A 338 -8.89 -14.32 -9.60
CA THR A 338 -9.06 -13.75 -8.27
C THR A 338 -10.23 -14.38 -7.54
N THR A 339 -10.13 -14.44 -6.20
CA THR A 339 -11.07 -15.19 -5.36
C THR A 339 -11.53 -14.31 -4.18
N GLY A 340 -12.83 -14.03 -4.12
CA GLY A 340 -13.42 -13.12 -3.15
C GLY A 340 -14.86 -13.48 -2.79
N HIS A 341 -15.50 -12.64 -1.99
CA HIS A 341 -16.89 -12.72 -1.56
C HIS A 341 -17.84 -11.86 -2.41
N SER A 342 -17.28 -10.93 -3.19
CA SER A 342 -18.01 -10.06 -4.11
C SER A 342 -17.22 -9.84 -5.40
N LEU A 343 -17.90 -9.46 -6.49
CA LEU A 343 -17.21 -9.09 -7.74
C LEU A 343 -16.33 -7.84 -7.59
N PRO A 344 -16.74 -6.76 -6.89
CA PRO A 344 -15.85 -5.62 -6.63
C PRO A 344 -14.55 -6.02 -5.92
N GLU A 345 -14.62 -6.93 -4.95
CA GLU A 345 -13.43 -7.42 -4.26
C GLU A 345 -12.51 -8.24 -5.18
N CYS A 346 -13.08 -9.07 -6.07
CA CYS A 346 -12.28 -9.81 -7.05
C CYS A 346 -11.58 -8.88 -8.04
N LYS A 347 -12.24 -7.80 -8.47
CA LYS A 347 -11.62 -6.78 -9.34
C LYS A 347 -10.46 -6.08 -8.63
N MET A 348 -10.67 -5.64 -7.40
CA MET A 348 -9.61 -5.06 -6.57
C MET A 348 -8.39 -5.99 -6.48
N TYR A 349 -8.57 -7.28 -6.22
CA TYR A 349 -7.44 -8.23 -6.17
C TYR A 349 -6.71 -8.40 -7.50
N ALA A 350 -7.35 -8.10 -8.63
CA ALA A 350 -6.73 -8.19 -9.95
C ALA A 350 -5.91 -6.94 -10.31
N ASP A 351 -6.10 -5.84 -9.57
CA ASP A 351 -5.35 -4.60 -9.71
C ASP A 351 -4.08 -4.56 -8.83
N ILE A 352 -3.97 -5.45 -7.83
CA ILE A 352 -2.87 -5.56 -6.84
C ILE A 352 -1.88 -6.76 -7.05
N PRO A 353 -1.99 -7.65 -8.06
CA PRO A 353 -1.40 -9.00 -8.05
C PRO A 353 0.12 -9.11 -8.16
#